data_AF-A0A973V0P3-F1
#
_entry.id   AF-A0A973V0P3-F1
#
_cell.length_a   1.000
_cell.length_b   1.000
_cell.length_c   1.000
_cell.angle_alpha   90.00
_cell.angle_beta   90.00
_cell.angle_gamma   90.00
#
_symmetry.space_group_name_H-M   'P 1'
#
loop_
_entity.id
_entity.type
_entity.pdbx_description
1 polymer ?
#
loop_
_entity_poly.entity_id
_entity_poly.type
_entity_poly.pdbx_seq_one_letter_code
_entity_poly.pdbx_strand_id
1 'polypeptide(L)'
;MFRTLRRLGQYMFCLMFVGIGLIAFVVFDRDDERWWAGPGFLGVGVLLLVVLASINRWRDRRNEILQHGVDGRGLVTGVTPTSQWENNDVRYFRMTMTIELPGRAPYTATARQPYHRARWDRIRPGIVVPVRVHPTDPRRVMVAADALNTPSLKPEPN
;
A
#
# COMPACT_ATOMS: atom_id res chain seq x y z
N MET A 1 -4.94 15.38 9.45
CA MET A 1 -3.87 16.15 10.14
C MET A 1 -2.94 15.28 11.00
N PHE A 2 -3.44 14.29 11.75
CA PHE A 2 -2.61 13.41 12.60
C PHE A 2 -1.58 12.49 11.89
N ARG A 3 -1.77 12.16 10.59
CA ARG A 3 -0.84 11.28 9.84
C ARG A 3 0.47 11.96 9.45
N THR A 4 0.46 13.27 9.19
CA THR A 4 1.67 14.05 8.89
C THR A 4 2.54 14.23 10.14
N LEU A 5 1.90 14.40 11.30
CA LEU A 5 2.59 14.52 12.60
C LEU A 5 3.35 13.23 12.97
N ARG A 6 2.76 12.06 12.69
CA ARG A 6 3.41 10.76 12.94
C ARG A 6 4.59 10.47 12.00
N ARG A 7 4.53 10.97 10.75
CA ARG A 7 5.67 10.90 9.82
C ARG A 7 6.82 11.78 10.30
N LEU A 8 6.52 13.00 10.75
CA LEU A 8 7.53 13.94 11.23
C LEU A 8 8.30 13.38 12.43
N GLY A 9 7.59 12.83 13.42
CA GLY A 9 8.21 12.21 14.59
C GLY A 9 9.09 11.01 14.25
N GLN A 10 8.73 10.23 13.21
CA GLN A 10 9.47 9.03 12.85
C GLN A 10 10.72 9.31 12.00
N TYR A 11 10.71 10.37 11.17
CA TYR A 11 11.94 10.87 10.53
C TYR A 11 12.90 11.49 11.55
N MET A 12 12.37 12.19 12.56
CA MET A 12 13.16 12.68 13.70
C MET A 12 13.85 11.53 14.43
N PHE A 13 13.16 10.42 14.65
CA PHE A 13 13.74 9.24 15.30
C PHE A 13 14.88 8.64 14.49
N CYS A 14 14.76 8.51 13.16
CA CYS A 14 15.85 8.05 12.31
C CYS A 14 17.04 9.03 12.29
N LEU A 15 16.77 10.34 12.26
CA LEU A 15 17.81 11.37 12.31
C LEU A 15 18.60 11.35 13.63
N MET A 16 17.96 10.98 14.75
CA MET A 16 18.67 10.77 16.01
C MET A 16 19.71 9.65 15.90
N PHE A 17 19.38 8.49 15.30
CA PHE A 17 20.37 7.40 15.15
C PHE A 17 21.51 7.76 14.22
N VAL A 18 21.24 8.48 13.13
CA VAL A 18 22.28 8.98 12.22
C VAL A 18 23.15 10.02 12.91
N GLY A 19 22.56 10.95 13.66
CA GLY A 19 23.27 11.96 14.43
C GLY A 19 24.14 11.38 15.54
N ILE A 20 23.61 10.41 16.31
CA ILE A 20 24.36 9.70 17.36
C ILE A 20 25.54 8.93 16.75
N GLY A 21 25.34 8.26 15.60
CA GLY A 21 26.42 7.58 14.89
C GLY A 21 27.53 8.53 14.41
N LEU A 22 27.15 9.73 13.92
CA LEU A 22 28.09 10.78 13.50
C LEU A 22 28.87 11.37 14.69
N ILE A 23 28.20 11.62 15.81
CA ILE A 23 28.84 12.12 17.04
C ILE A 23 29.79 11.07 17.60
N ALA A 24 29.39 9.81 17.70
CA ALA A 24 30.26 8.73 18.12
C ALA A 24 31.49 8.58 17.20
N PHE A 25 31.30 8.70 15.88
CA PHE A 25 32.40 8.62 14.91
C PHE A 25 33.43 9.76 15.04
N VAL A 26 33.02 10.94 15.50
CA VAL A 26 33.91 12.10 15.72
C VAL A 26 34.55 12.08 17.12
N VAL A 27 33.85 11.55 18.12
CA VAL A 27 34.27 11.57 19.53
C VAL A 27 35.21 10.41 19.89
N PHE A 28 35.04 9.23 19.27
CA PHE A 28 35.91 8.08 19.53
C PHE A 28 37.14 8.13 18.62
N ASP A 29 38.34 8.15 19.24
CA ASP A 29 39.61 8.15 18.52
C ASP A 29 39.89 6.77 17.91
N ARG A 30 40.73 6.72 16.87
CA ARG A 30 40.91 5.52 16.03
C ARG A 30 41.53 4.33 16.77
N ASP A 31 42.17 4.61 17.90
CA ASP A 31 42.90 3.64 18.71
C ASP A 31 42.03 3.01 19.81
N ASP A 32 40.78 3.46 19.97
CA ASP A 32 39.82 2.83 20.88
C ASP A 32 39.25 1.54 20.28
N GLU A 33 39.25 0.45 21.06
CA GLU A 33 38.66 -0.84 20.68
C GLU A 33 37.18 -0.74 20.29
N ARG A 34 36.52 0.39 20.61
CA ARG A 34 35.10 0.68 20.32
C ARG A 34 34.88 1.52 19.07
N TRP A 35 35.93 1.92 18.35
CA TRP A 35 35.84 2.76 17.14
C TRP A 35 34.96 2.15 16.04
N TRP A 36 34.86 0.81 15.97
CA TRP A 36 33.97 0.11 15.05
C TRP A 36 32.47 0.32 15.32
N ALA A 37 32.09 0.79 16.51
CA ALA A 37 30.70 1.10 16.83
C ALA A 37 30.16 2.27 15.98
N GLY A 38 30.98 3.29 15.69
CA GLY A 38 30.59 4.45 14.87
C GLY A 38 30.13 4.07 13.46
N PRO A 39 30.96 3.39 12.65
CA PRO A 39 30.57 2.88 11.33
C PRO A 39 29.38 1.92 11.39
N GLY A 40 29.28 1.10 12.45
CA GLY A 40 28.16 0.19 12.66
C GLY A 40 26.81 0.92 12.79
N PHE A 41 26.74 1.96 13.62
CA PHE A 41 25.51 2.75 13.79
C PHE A 41 25.14 3.56 12.54
N LEU A 42 26.13 4.08 11.80
CA LEU A 42 25.88 4.75 10.51
C LEU A 42 25.32 3.78 9.47
N GLY A 43 25.88 2.57 9.39
CA GLY A 43 25.38 1.52 8.49
C GLY A 43 23.94 1.13 8.80
N VAL A 44 23.61 0.90 10.06
CA VAL A 44 22.24 0.57 10.50
C VAL A 44 21.26 1.72 10.24
N GLY A 45 21.68 2.96 10.51
CA GLY A 45 20.87 4.15 10.25
C GLY A 45 20.53 4.33 8.77
N VAL A 46 21.52 4.18 7.89
CA VAL A 46 21.34 4.25 6.43
C VAL A 46 20.48 3.08 5.93
N LEU A 47 20.71 1.86 6.44
CA LEU A 47 19.92 0.67 6.08
C LEU A 47 18.45 0.87 6.42
N LEU A 48 18.13 1.35 7.63
CA LEU A 48 16.76 1.66 8.04
C LEU A 48 16.13 2.72 7.13
N LEU A 49 16.87 3.78 6.79
CA LEU A 49 16.40 4.84 5.88
C LEU A 49 16.08 4.30 4.49
N VAL A 50 16.95 3.45 3.93
CA VAL A 50 16.77 2.82 2.62
C VAL A 50 15.57 1.86 2.62
N VAL A 51 15.43 1.03 3.66
CA VAL A 51 14.28 0.13 3.81
C VAL A 51 12.97 0.91 3.93
N LEU A 52 12.94 1.99 4.71
CA LEU A 52 11.78 2.87 4.85
C LEU A 52 11.44 3.61 3.55
N ALA A 53 12.44 4.17 2.86
CA ALA A 53 12.26 4.83 1.57
C ALA A 53 11.75 3.85 0.50
N SER A 54 12.25 2.61 0.53
CA SER A 54 11.74 1.52 -0.31
C SER A 54 10.26 1.29 0.02
N ILE A 55 9.89 1.00 1.26
CA ILE A 55 8.50 0.72 1.69
C ILE A 55 7.55 1.89 1.34
N ASN A 56 7.99 3.14 1.46
CA ASN A 56 7.18 4.31 1.09
C ASN A 56 6.95 4.42 -0.42
N ARG A 57 7.98 4.15 -1.25
CA ARG A 57 7.82 4.13 -2.72
C ARG A 57 6.80 3.08 -3.19
N TRP A 58 6.65 1.97 -2.46
CA TRP A 58 5.60 0.99 -2.75
C TRP A 58 4.19 1.48 -2.39
N ARG A 59 4.06 2.40 -1.42
CA ARG A 59 2.77 2.98 -1.00
C ARG A 59 2.27 4.11 -1.91
N ASP A 60 3.18 4.93 -2.46
CA ASP A 60 2.80 6.08 -3.30
C ASP A 60 2.13 5.67 -4.62
N ARG A 61 2.47 4.49 -5.17
CA ARG A 61 1.82 3.94 -6.38
C ARG A 61 0.31 3.70 -6.24
N ARG A 62 -0.18 3.47 -5.01
CA ARG A 62 -1.63 3.36 -4.75
C ARG A 62 -2.32 4.72 -4.72
N ASN A 63 -1.63 5.77 -4.27
CA ASN A 63 -2.19 7.12 -4.22
C ASN A 63 -2.36 7.73 -5.61
N GLU A 64 -1.51 7.37 -6.57
CA GLU A 64 -1.62 7.85 -7.95
C GLU A 64 -2.92 7.39 -8.64
N ILE A 65 -3.35 6.14 -8.42
CA ILE A 65 -4.64 5.64 -8.91
C ILE A 65 -5.82 6.27 -8.15
N LEU A 66 -5.63 6.63 -6.88
CA LEU A 66 -6.67 7.29 -6.09
C LEU A 66 -6.85 8.78 -6.45
N GLN A 67 -5.79 9.45 -6.92
CA GLN A 67 -5.79 10.88 -7.25
C GLN A 67 -6.00 11.15 -8.75
N HIS A 68 -5.55 10.24 -9.63
CA HIS A 68 -5.60 10.40 -11.09
C HIS A 68 -6.27 9.23 -11.83
N GLY A 69 -6.88 8.29 -11.11
CA GLY A 69 -7.61 7.19 -11.72
C GLY A 69 -8.87 7.68 -12.44
N VAL A 70 -9.13 7.13 -13.62
CA VAL A 70 -10.39 7.38 -14.34
C VAL A 70 -11.47 6.51 -13.73
N ASP A 71 -12.55 7.13 -13.25
CA ASP A 71 -13.70 6.42 -12.73
C ASP A 71 -14.45 5.72 -13.87
N GLY A 72 -14.73 4.43 -13.68
CA GLY A 72 -15.44 3.59 -14.64
C GLY A 72 -16.34 2.58 -13.94
N ARG A 73 -16.99 1.73 -14.74
CA ARG A 73 -17.81 0.62 -14.27
C ARG A 73 -17.22 -0.69 -14.75
N GLY A 74 -17.12 -1.67 -13.86
CA GLY A 74 -16.67 -3.01 -14.17
C GLY A 74 -17.82 -4.00 -14.01
N LEU A 75 -18.25 -4.63 -15.09
CA LEU A 75 -19.14 -5.79 -15.01
C LEU A 75 -18.29 -7.03 -14.74
N VAL A 76 -18.47 -7.66 -13.58
CA VAL A 76 -17.73 -8.87 -13.22
C VAL A 76 -18.25 -10.04 -14.04
N THR A 77 -17.43 -10.59 -14.94
CA THR A 77 -17.77 -11.73 -15.79
C THR A 77 -17.29 -13.06 -15.21
N GLY A 78 -16.27 -13.02 -14.35
CA GLY A 78 -15.73 -14.23 -13.71
C GLY A 78 -15.09 -13.93 -12.36
N VAL A 79 -15.17 -14.89 -11.45
CA VAL A 79 -14.56 -14.80 -10.12
C VAL A 79 -13.85 -16.11 -9.84
N THR A 80 -12.56 -16.03 -9.53
CA THR A 80 -11.75 -17.19 -9.16
C THR A 80 -11.07 -16.92 -7.82
N PRO A 81 -11.35 -17.72 -6.77
CA PRO A 81 -10.65 -17.61 -5.50
C PRO A 81 -9.18 -18.02 -5.69
N THR A 82 -8.26 -17.22 -5.18
CA THR A 82 -6.82 -17.57 -5.23
C THR A 82 -6.43 -18.40 -4.00
N SER A 83 -5.28 -19.07 -4.04
CA SER A 83 -4.73 -19.78 -2.87
C SER A 83 -4.13 -18.84 -1.82
N GLN A 84 -4.08 -17.53 -2.08
CA GLN A 84 -3.44 -16.57 -1.21
C GLN A 84 -4.42 -15.97 -0.17
N TRP A 85 -3.98 -16.00 1.08
CA TRP A 85 -4.66 -15.44 2.23
C TRP A 85 -3.83 -14.31 2.82
N GLU A 86 -4.48 -13.26 3.29
CA GLU A 86 -3.81 -12.18 4.03
C GLU A 86 -3.92 -12.41 5.55
N ASN A 87 -5.04 -12.97 5.99
CA ASN A 87 -5.30 -13.43 7.34
C ASN A 87 -6.38 -14.54 7.29
N ASN A 88 -6.75 -15.13 8.42
CA ASN A 88 -7.73 -16.21 8.50
C ASN A 88 -9.10 -15.85 7.88
N ASP A 89 -9.48 -14.57 7.93
CA ASP A 89 -10.76 -14.08 7.40
C ASP A 89 -10.67 -13.31 6.08
N VAL A 90 -9.46 -13.09 5.53
CA VAL A 90 -9.26 -12.28 4.32
C VAL A 90 -8.57 -13.10 3.25
N ARG A 91 -9.27 -13.32 2.14
CA ARG A 91 -8.79 -14.09 0.98
C ARG A 91 -8.73 -13.23 -0.26
N TYR A 92 -7.72 -13.47 -1.10
CA TYR A 92 -7.60 -12.81 -2.40
C TYR A 92 -8.46 -13.50 -3.46
N PHE A 93 -9.22 -12.71 -4.21
CA PHE A 93 -10.00 -13.14 -5.37
C PHE A 93 -9.44 -12.50 -6.63
N ARG A 94 -9.37 -13.29 -7.71
CA ARG A 94 -9.11 -12.81 -9.06
C ARG A 94 -10.46 -12.64 -9.75
N MET A 95 -10.79 -11.42 -10.11
CA MET A 95 -12.03 -11.09 -10.81
C MET A 95 -11.70 -10.70 -12.24
N THR A 96 -12.36 -11.35 -13.19
CA THR A 96 -12.38 -10.93 -14.59
C THR A 96 -13.58 -10.02 -14.77
N MET A 97 -13.36 -8.85 -15.36
CA MET A 97 -14.40 -7.84 -15.51
C MET A 97 -14.27 -7.12 -16.84
N THR A 98 -15.42 -6.81 -17.42
CA THR A 98 -15.54 -5.91 -18.58
C THR A 98 -15.63 -4.49 -18.06
N ILE A 99 -14.64 -3.68 -18.42
CA ILE A 99 -14.49 -2.30 -17.97
C ILE A 99 -15.09 -1.36 -19.01
N GLU A 100 -16.01 -0.52 -18.55
CA GLU A 100 -16.61 0.57 -19.30
C GLU A 100 -16.11 1.90 -18.72
N LEU A 101 -15.51 2.72 -19.58
CA LEU A 101 -15.00 4.05 -19.25
C LEU A 101 -15.64 5.08 -20.19
N PRO A 102 -15.93 6.29 -19.71
CA PRO A 102 -16.40 7.37 -20.58
C PRO A 102 -15.35 7.69 -21.66
N GLY A 103 -15.76 7.64 -22.93
CA GLY A 103 -14.89 7.97 -24.06
C GLY A 103 -13.91 6.87 -24.50
N ARG A 104 -14.05 5.63 -24.01
CA ARG A 104 -13.28 4.46 -24.50
C ARG A 104 -14.19 3.27 -24.80
N ALA A 105 -13.75 2.42 -25.73
CA ALA A 105 -14.40 1.14 -25.98
C ALA A 105 -14.27 0.22 -24.76
N PRO A 106 -15.31 -0.59 -24.45
CA PRO A 106 -15.24 -1.56 -23.35
C PRO A 106 -14.11 -2.56 -23.57
N TYR A 107 -13.40 -2.93 -22.51
CA TYR A 107 -12.31 -3.91 -22.58
C TYR A 107 -12.29 -4.83 -21.36
N THR A 108 -11.76 -6.04 -21.54
CA THR A 108 -11.66 -7.02 -20.46
C THR A 108 -10.38 -6.82 -19.66
N ALA A 109 -10.51 -6.72 -18.34
CA ALA A 109 -9.40 -6.64 -17.40
C ALA A 109 -9.53 -7.70 -16.30
N THR A 110 -8.40 -8.02 -15.66
CA THR A 110 -8.39 -8.82 -14.44
C THR A 110 -7.89 -7.98 -13.28
N ALA A 111 -8.62 -8.03 -12.17
CA ALA A 111 -8.25 -7.34 -10.94
C ALA A 111 -8.14 -8.37 -9.82
N ARG A 112 -7.14 -8.18 -8.95
CA ARG A 112 -6.95 -9.02 -7.77
C ARG A 112 -7.22 -8.20 -6.53
N GLN A 113 -8.15 -8.65 -5.69
CA GLN A 113 -8.53 -7.92 -4.48
C GLN A 113 -8.73 -8.82 -3.27
N PRO A 114 -8.34 -8.35 -2.07
CA PRO A 114 -8.65 -9.02 -0.83
C PRO A 114 -10.10 -8.74 -0.42
N TYR A 115 -10.81 -9.79 0.00
CA TYR A 115 -12.16 -9.69 0.54
C TYR A 115 -12.31 -10.46 1.85
N HIS A 116 -13.01 -9.83 2.78
CA HIS A 116 -13.38 -10.45 4.06
C HIS A 116 -14.40 -11.57 3.87
N ARG A 117 -14.32 -12.62 4.68
CA ARG A 117 -15.16 -13.83 4.64
C ARG A 117 -16.65 -13.53 4.61
N ALA A 118 -17.10 -12.57 5.42
CA ALA A 118 -18.49 -12.10 5.47
C ALA A 118 -19.04 -11.55 4.13
N ARG A 119 -18.19 -11.26 3.15
CA ARG A 119 -18.59 -10.71 1.84
C ARG A 119 -18.40 -11.67 0.67
N TRP A 120 -17.86 -12.87 0.89
CA TRP A 120 -17.60 -13.82 -0.20
C TRP A 120 -18.86 -14.16 -0.99
N ASP A 121 -19.99 -14.31 -0.32
CA ASP A 121 -21.27 -14.62 -0.98
C ASP A 121 -21.77 -13.51 -1.90
N ARG A 122 -21.31 -12.28 -1.70
CA ARG A 122 -21.68 -11.11 -2.52
C ARG A 122 -20.84 -10.99 -3.80
N ILE A 123 -19.72 -11.73 -3.88
CA ILE A 123 -18.79 -11.66 -5.01
C ILE A 123 -19.21 -12.74 -6.02
N ARG A 124 -20.07 -12.37 -6.95
CA ARG A 124 -20.59 -13.26 -7.99
C ARG A 124 -20.43 -12.63 -9.36
N PRO A 125 -20.25 -13.42 -10.42
CA PRO A 125 -20.40 -12.92 -11.78
C PRO A 125 -21.77 -12.24 -11.97
N GLY A 126 -21.81 -11.18 -12.77
CA GLY A 126 -23.00 -10.37 -13.05
C GLY A 126 -23.11 -9.10 -12.22
N ILE A 127 -22.31 -8.92 -11.17
CA ILE A 127 -22.32 -7.67 -10.39
C ILE A 127 -21.59 -6.55 -11.15
N VAL A 128 -22.13 -5.34 -11.08
CA VAL A 128 -21.45 -4.12 -11.54
C VAL A 128 -20.78 -3.46 -10.35
N VAL A 129 -19.48 -3.24 -10.45
CA VAL A 129 -18.68 -2.61 -9.40
C VAL A 129 -18.04 -1.31 -9.91
N PRO A 130 -17.92 -0.28 -9.07
CA PRO A 130 -17.16 0.92 -9.44
C PRO A 130 -15.68 0.56 -9.53
N VAL A 131 -15.02 0.97 -10.61
CA VAL A 131 -13.60 0.69 -10.86
C VAL A 131 -12.86 1.99 -11.10
N ARG A 132 -11.60 2.01 -10.69
CA ARG A 132 -10.62 3.04 -11.02
C ARG A 132 -9.53 2.44 -11.86
N VAL A 133 -9.33 3.03 -13.02
CA VAL A 133 -8.33 2.59 -14.00
C VAL A 133 -7.19 3.57 -14.01
N HIS A 134 -5.95 3.06 -14.04
CA HIS A 134 -4.77 3.90 -14.20
C HIS A 134 -4.81 4.60 -15.58
N PRO A 135 -4.60 5.93 -15.65
CA PRO A 135 -4.79 6.70 -16.88
C PRO A 135 -3.88 6.24 -18.04
N THR A 136 -2.65 5.85 -17.71
CA THR A 136 -1.61 5.38 -18.66
C THR A 136 -1.48 3.85 -18.77
N ASP A 137 -2.04 3.05 -17.85
CA ASP A 137 -1.92 1.59 -17.89
C ASP A 137 -3.31 0.93 -17.70
N PRO A 138 -4.01 0.59 -18.80
CA PRO A 138 -5.37 0.06 -18.74
C PRO A 138 -5.46 -1.33 -18.08
N ARG A 139 -4.33 -2.03 -17.91
CA ARG A 139 -4.28 -3.33 -17.19
C ARG A 139 -4.29 -3.15 -15.67
N ARG A 140 -3.96 -1.96 -15.18
CA ARG A 140 -4.00 -1.63 -13.75
C ARG A 140 -5.38 -1.09 -13.39
N VAL A 141 -6.25 -2.03 -13.02
CA VAL A 141 -7.60 -1.74 -12.56
C VAL A 141 -7.69 -2.05 -11.07
N MET A 142 -8.20 -1.09 -10.31
CA MET A 142 -8.59 -1.27 -8.92
C MET A 142 -10.10 -1.14 -8.82
N VAL A 143 -10.80 -2.09 -8.20
CA VAL A 143 -12.19 -1.84 -7.81
C VAL A 143 -12.14 -0.77 -6.72
N ALA A 144 -12.93 0.29 -6.89
CA ALA A 144 -13.05 1.38 -5.93
C ALA A 144 -13.68 0.82 -4.66
N ALA A 145 -12.81 0.38 -3.76
CA ALA A 145 -13.18 -0.38 -2.58
C ALA A 145 -13.90 0.48 -1.53
N ASP A 146 -14.01 1.80 -1.70
CA ASP A 146 -14.77 2.65 -0.76
C ASP A 146 -16.25 2.26 -0.67
N ALA A 147 -16.85 1.71 -1.73
CA ALA A 147 -18.23 1.21 -1.70
C ALA A 147 -18.39 -0.22 -1.15
N LEU A 148 -17.32 -1.04 -1.16
CA LEU A 148 -17.38 -2.48 -0.82
C LEU A 148 -16.33 -2.95 0.17
N ASN A 149 -15.59 -2.03 0.79
CA ASN A 149 -14.42 -2.32 1.61
C ASN A 149 -14.19 -1.23 2.66
N THR A 150 -15.21 -0.47 3.07
CA THR A 150 -15.17 0.17 4.38
C THR A 150 -14.99 -0.97 5.40
N PRO A 151 -13.81 -1.12 6.05
CA PRO A 151 -13.84 -1.72 7.38
C PRO A 151 -14.80 -0.84 8.16
N SER A 152 -15.73 -1.44 8.90
CA SER A 152 -16.44 -0.72 9.95
C SER A 152 -15.36 0.01 10.77
N LEU A 153 -15.24 1.33 10.58
CA LEU A 153 -14.86 2.20 11.67
C LEU A 153 -15.94 1.91 12.70
N LYS A 154 -15.60 1.06 13.68
CA LYS A 154 -16.37 0.93 14.90
C LYS A 154 -16.76 2.36 15.30
N PRO A 155 -18.05 2.69 15.47
CA PRO A 155 -18.41 3.99 16.00
C PRO A 155 -17.65 4.14 17.32
N GLU A 156 -16.80 5.15 17.44
CA GLU A 156 -16.27 5.48 18.76
C GLU A 156 -17.49 5.78 19.63
N PRO A 157 -17.65 5.07 20.76
CA PRO A 157 -18.71 5.38 21.70
C PRO A 157 -18.53 6.81 22.21
N ASN A 158 -19.65 7.55 22.24
CA ASN A 158 -19.77 8.91 22.76
C ASN A 158 -19.06 9.13 24.10
#